data_AF-A0AAW4L8L0-F1
#
_entry.id   AF-A0AAW4L8L0-F1
#
_cell.length_a   1.000
_cell.length_b   1.000
_cell.length_c   1.000
_cell.angle_alpha   90.00
_cell.angle_beta   90.00
_cell.angle_gamma   90.00
#
_symmetry.space_group_name_H-M   'P 1'
#
loop_
_entity.id
_entity.type
_entity.pdbx_description
1 polymer ?
#
loop_
_entity_poly.entity_id
_entity_poly.type
_entity_poly.pdbx_seq_one_letter_code
_entity_poly.pdbx_strand_id
1 'polypeptide(L)'
;MKCSKAGKYLWSYIDNELGAQDVDLLESHLNHCEQCTGQLEQIRHLRGMFNQAQRFTAPSALKARIMEKVNEAPVKGFSLFPIFIRFAEVGVFVLTISAGIMSGGMLISSFALHHRGEAIISSLSLDTFEALPPDSLGRAYLAMTEERR
;
A
#
# COMPACT_ATOMS: atom_id res chain seq x y z
N MET A 1 -17.30 -15.04 -20.32
CA MET A 1 -15.92 -14.59 -20.66
C MET A 1 -15.83 -14.21 -22.14
N LYS A 2 -14.89 -13.33 -22.54
CA LYS A 2 -14.61 -13.03 -23.96
C LYS A 2 -13.71 -14.10 -24.58
N CYS A 3 -13.93 -14.49 -25.84
CA CYS A 3 -13.16 -15.53 -26.52
C CYS A 3 -11.65 -15.24 -26.56
N SER A 4 -11.25 -13.96 -26.71
CA SER A 4 -9.83 -13.56 -26.67
C SER A 4 -9.15 -13.91 -25.34
N LYS A 5 -9.87 -13.78 -24.22
CA LYS A 5 -9.37 -14.15 -22.89
C LYS A 5 -9.38 -15.68 -22.72
N ALA A 6 -10.46 -16.33 -23.16
CA ALA A 6 -10.59 -17.78 -23.12
C ALA A 6 -9.43 -18.47 -23.84
N GLY A 7 -9.09 -18.02 -25.05
CA GLY A 7 -7.99 -18.58 -25.84
C GLY A 7 -6.62 -18.53 -25.13
N LYS A 8 -6.36 -17.49 -24.33
CA LYS A 8 -5.13 -17.41 -23.51
C LYS A 8 -5.15 -18.42 -22.35
N TYR A 9 -6.33 -18.66 -21.80
CA TYR A 9 -6.51 -19.59 -20.67
C TYR A 9 -6.46 -21.06 -21.10
N LEU A 10 -6.72 -21.38 -22.38
CA LEU A 10 -6.71 -22.77 -22.86
C LEU A 10 -5.39 -23.51 -22.58
N TRP A 11 -4.24 -22.84 -22.75
CA TRP A 11 -2.92 -23.46 -22.50
C TRP A 11 -2.71 -23.74 -21.01
N SER A 12 -2.90 -22.72 -20.16
CA SER A 12 -2.83 -22.88 -18.71
C SER A 12 -3.86 -23.89 -18.18
N TYR A 13 -4.98 -24.09 -18.88
CA TYR A 13 -5.99 -25.08 -18.50
C TYR A 13 -5.51 -26.50 -18.77
N ILE A 14 -4.86 -26.71 -19.92
CA ILE A 14 -4.26 -28.00 -20.30
C ILE A 14 -3.12 -28.40 -19.36
N ASP A 15 -2.37 -27.42 -18.85
CA ASP A 15 -1.25 -27.62 -17.93
C ASP A 15 -1.67 -27.63 -16.43
N ASN A 16 -2.97 -27.49 -16.13
CA ASN A 16 -3.52 -27.41 -14.77
C ASN A 16 -2.95 -26.25 -13.93
N GLU A 17 -2.64 -25.12 -14.56
CA GLU A 17 -2.07 -23.92 -13.93
C GLU A 17 -3.11 -22.83 -13.61
N LEU A 18 -4.37 -23.03 -14.02
CA LEU A 18 -5.46 -22.10 -13.70
C LEU A 18 -6.01 -22.31 -12.29
N GLY A 19 -6.32 -21.21 -11.61
CA GLY A 19 -7.03 -21.24 -10.33
C GLY A 19 -8.48 -21.68 -10.50
N ALA A 20 -9.08 -22.25 -9.45
CA ALA A 20 -10.43 -22.83 -9.47
C ALA A 20 -11.50 -21.89 -10.04
N GLN A 21 -11.51 -20.61 -9.65
CA GLN A 21 -12.47 -19.64 -10.17
C GLN A 21 -12.34 -19.40 -11.68
N ASP A 22 -11.11 -19.33 -12.19
CA ASP A 22 -10.89 -19.13 -13.62
C ASP A 22 -11.19 -20.40 -14.43
N VAL A 23 -11.02 -21.59 -13.84
CA VAL A 23 -11.47 -22.86 -14.41
C VAL A 23 -12.99 -22.86 -14.60
N ASP A 24 -13.76 -22.57 -13.56
CA ASP A 24 -15.23 -22.55 -13.64
C ASP A 24 -15.73 -21.56 -14.72
N LEU A 25 -15.10 -20.38 -14.80
CA LEU A 25 -15.42 -19.37 -15.80
C LEU A 25 -15.09 -19.82 -17.23
N LEU A 26 -14.00 -20.58 -17.40
CA LEU A 26 -13.60 -21.13 -18.69
C LEU A 26 -14.52 -22.27 -19.11
N GLU A 27 -14.83 -23.21 -18.22
CA GLU A 27 -15.73 -24.34 -18.51
C GLU A 27 -17.14 -23.85 -18.85
N SER A 28 -17.66 -22.87 -18.10
CA SER A 28 -18.91 -22.20 -18.44
C SER A 28 -18.89 -21.59 -19.85
N HIS A 29 -17.76 -21.01 -20.27
CA HIS A 29 -17.62 -20.45 -21.61
C HIS A 29 -17.52 -21.53 -22.69
N LEU A 30 -16.79 -22.62 -22.45
CA LEU A 30 -16.63 -23.74 -23.38
C LEU A 30 -17.95 -24.45 -23.66
N ASN A 31 -18.85 -24.52 -22.69
CA ASN A 31 -20.19 -25.10 -22.86
C ASN A 31 -21.05 -24.35 -23.90
N HIS A 32 -20.71 -23.11 -24.22
CA HIS A 32 -21.54 -22.24 -25.09
C HIS A 32 -20.78 -21.70 -26.31
N CYS A 33 -19.47 -21.96 -26.44
CA CYS A 33 -18.64 -21.42 -27.52
C CYS A 33 -17.92 -22.51 -28.30
N GLU A 34 -18.48 -22.89 -29.45
CA GLU A 34 -17.91 -23.91 -30.33
C GLU A 34 -16.49 -23.56 -30.81
N GLN A 35 -16.19 -22.29 -31.03
CA GLN A 35 -14.86 -21.85 -31.47
C GLN A 35 -13.79 -22.18 -30.42
N CYS A 36 -14.02 -21.84 -29.16
CA CYS A 36 -13.06 -22.10 -28.09
C CYS A 36 -12.97 -23.60 -27.76
N THR A 37 -14.07 -24.33 -27.88
CA THR A 37 -14.08 -25.80 -27.73
C THR A 37 -13.29 -26.47 -28.86
N GLY A 38 -13.44 -26.01 -30.10
CA GLY A 38 -12.63 -26.51 -31.23
C GLY A 38 -11.14 -26.25 -31.05
N GLN A 39 -10.76 -25.07 -30.52
CA GLN A 39 -9.36 -24.77 -30.19
C GLN A 39 -8.82 -25.68 -29.09
N LEU A 40 -9.62 -25.95 -28.05
CA LEU A 40 -9.23 -26.86 -26.98
C LEU A 40 -8.99 -28.28 -27.49
N GLU A 41 -9.85 -28.78 -28.38
CA GLU A 41 -9.67 -30.11 -29.00
C GLU A 41 -8.43 -30.18 -29.88
N GLN A 42 -8.10 -29.11 -30.63
CA GLN A 42 -6.86 -29.03 -31.40
C GLN A 42 -5.62 -29.14 -30.49
N ILE A 43 -5.62 -28.43 -29.36
CA ILE A 43 -4.52 -28.48 -28.39
C ILE A 43 -4.42 -29.88 -27.77
N ARG A 44 -5.55 -30.51 -27.41
CA ARG A 44 -5.60 -31.89 -26.90
C ARG A 44 -5.05 -32.89 -27.93
N HIS A 45 -5.42 -32.75 -29.20
CA HIS A 45 -4.91 -33.58 -30.28
C HIS A 45 -3.39 -33.45 -30.43
N LEU A 46 -2.86 -32.22 -30.46
CA LEU A 46 -1.41 -31.96 -30.51
C LEU A 46 -0.69 -32.61 -29.32
N ARG A 47 -1.20 -32.43 -28.10
CA ARG A 47 -0.63 -33.08 -26.90
C ARG A 47 -0.65 -34.60 -27.02
N GLY A 48 -1.72 -35.17 -27.58
CA GLY A 48 -1.83 -36.59 -27.87
C GLY A 48 -0.72 -37.09 -28.78
N MET A 49 -0.40 -36.35 -29.85
CA MET A 49 0.69 -36.70 -30.77
C MET A 49 2.06 -36.70 -30.06
N PHE A 50 2.34 -35.69 -29.23
CA PHE A 50 3.59 -35.66 -28.45
C PHE A 50 3.67 -36.76 -27.39
N ASN A 51 2.53 -37.16 -26.80
CA ASN A 51 2.49 -38.25 -25.84
C ASN A 51 2.80 -39.63 -26.48
N GLN A 52 2.60 -39.77 -27.78
CA GLN A 52 2.96 -40.97 -28.54
C GLN A 52 4.45 -41.00 -28.94
N ALA A 53 5.19 -39.91 -28.75
CA ALA A 53 6.62 -39.87 -29.03
C ALA A 53 7.37 -40.87 -28.13
N GLN A 54 8.45 -41.42 -28.67
CA GLN A 54 9.29 -42.38 -27.94
C GLN A 54 9.81 -41.76 -26.64
N ARG A 55 9.50 -42.39 -25.51
CA ARG A 55 10.06 -42.03 -24.22
C ARG A 55 11.43 -42.67 -24.06
N PHE A 56 12.43 -41.86 -23.76
CA PHE A 56 13.77 -42.33 -23.42
C PHE A 56 13.86 -42.55 -21.91
N THR A 57 14.38 -43.71 -21.50
CA THR A 57 14.70 -43.98 -20.10
C THR A 57 15.88 -43.10 -19.68
N ALA A 58 15.67 -42.29 -18.64
CA ALA A 58 16.74 -41.48 -18.08
C ALA A 58 17.84 -42.38 -17.49
N PRO A 59 19.13 -42.11 -17.74
CA PRO A 59 20.22 -42.81 -17.08
C PRO A 59 20.14 -42.70 -15.55
N SER A 60 20.45 -43.76 -14.82
CA SER A 60 20.39 -43.78 -13.35
C SER A 60 21.27 -42.69 -12.71
N ALA A 61 22.41 -42.38 -13.32
CA ALA A 61 23.32 -41.33 -12.90
C ALA A 61 22.71 -39.92 -12.99
N LEU A 62 21.74 -39.69 -13.90
CA LEU A 62 21.09 -38.38 -14.04
C LEU A 62 20.32 -38.02 -12.77
N LYS A 63 19.57 -38.98 -12.22
CA LYS A 63 18.83 -38.79 -10.97
C LYS A 63 19.77 -38.41 -9.82
N ALA A 64 20.89 -39.12 -9.69
CA ALA A 64 21.88 -38.83 -8.64
C ALA A 64 22.43 -37.39 -8.75
N ARG A 65 22.84 -36.97 -9.96
CA ARG A 65 23.34 -35.60 -10.21
C ARG A 65 22.30 -34.52 -9.95
N ILE A 66 21.04 -34.77 -10.32
CA ILE A 66 19.94 -33.83 -10.03
C ILE A 66 19.75 -33.69 -8.52
N MET A 67 19.66 -34.81 -7.80
CA MET A 67 19.43 -34.78 -6.35
C MET A 67 20.59 -34.12 -5.60
N GLU A 68 21.83 -34.34 -6.03
CA GLU A 68 23.00 -33.65 -5.49
C GLU A 68 22.87 -32.13 -5.65
N LYS A 69 22.50 -31.65 -6.85
CA LYS A 69 22.30 -30.21 -7.09
C LYS A 69 21.10 -29.62 -6.36
N VAL A 70 20.01 -30.38 -6.19
CA VAL A 70 18.85 -29.94 -5.42
C VAL A 70 19.21 -29.80 -3.94
N ASN A 71 20.03 -30.69 -3.41
CA ASN A 71 20.49 -30.64 -2.01
C ASN A 71 21.54 -29.54 -1.77
N GLU A 72 22.38 -29.25 -2.76
CA GLU A 72 23.36 -28.15 -2.71
C GLU A 72 22.72 -26.77 -2.87
N ALA A 73 21.57 -26.69 -3.54
CA ALA A 73 20.87 -25.43 -3.70
C ALA A 73 20.35 -24.98 -2.33
N PRO A 74 20.81 -23.85 -1.77
CA PRO A 74 20.20 -23.32 -0.57
C PRO A 74 18.74 -23.05 -0.91
N VAL A 75 17.83 -23.78 -0.27
CA VAL A 75 16.42 -23.38 -0.21
C VAL A 75 16.45 -21.96 0.32
N LYS A 76 16.20 -20.98 -0.56
CA LYS A 76 15.86 -19.62 -0.17
C LYS A 76 14.51 -19.72 0.55
N GLY A 77 14.57 -20.18 1.79
CA GLY A 77 13.45 -20.16 2.71
C GLY A 77 12.92 -18.75 2.74
N PHE A 78 11.60 -18.63 2.67
CA PHE A 78 10.90 -17.37 2.79
C PHE A 78 11.31 -16.73 4.12
N SER A 79 12.29 -15.85 4.04
CA SER A 79 12.83 -15.17 5.21
C SER A 79 11.71 -14.29 5.76
N LEU A 80 11.32 -14.49 7.02
CA LEU A 80 10.44 -13.56 7.75
C LEU A 80 11.18 -12.28 8.16
N PHE A 81 12.51 -12.28 8.03
CA PHE A 81 13.41 -11.16 8.32
C PHE A 81 13.11 -9.85 7.54
N PRO A 82 12.71 -9.84 6.25
CA PRO A 82 12.29 -8.63 5.54
C PRO A 82 11.00 -7.99 6.07
N ILE A 83 10.18 -8.70 6.85
CA ILE A 83 8.93 -8.14 7.38
C ILE A 83 9.24 -7.22 8.57
N PHE A 84 10.05 -7.66 9.52
CA PHE A 84 10.41 -6.85 10.69
C PHE A 84 11.23 -5.59 10.34
N ILE A 85 12.08 -5.66 9.31
CA ILE A 85 12.82 -4.48 8.81
C ILE A 85 11.87 -3.44 8.19
N ARG A 86 10.81 -3.88 7.49
CA ARG A 86 9.83 -2.96 6.89
C ARG A 86 8.98 -2.22 7.92
N PHE A 87 8.74 -2.82 9.09
CA PHE A 87 7.98 -2.18 10.17
C PHE A 87 8.86 -1.38 11.15
N ALA A 88 10.18 -1.56 11.13
CA ALA A 88 11.10 -0.81 11.97
C ALA A 88 11.03 0.71 11.69
N GLU A 89 10.88 1.09 10.42
CA GLU A 89 10.75 2.50 10.02
C GLU A 89 9.47 3.14 10.59
N VAL A 90 8.34 2.43 10.50
CA VAL A 90 7.06 2.88 11.07
C VAL A 90 7.16 3.04 12.59
N GLY A 91 7.85 2.12 13.27
CA GLY A 91 8.09 2.20 14.71
C GLY A 91 8.85 3.45 15.14
N VAL A 92 9.86 3.85 14.35
CA VAL A 92 10.63 5.09 14.61
C VAL A 92 9.75 6.32 14.44
N PHE A 93 8.94 6.40 13.38
CA PHE A 93 8.02 7.54 13.17
C PHE A 93 6.96 7.66 14.27
N VAL A 94 6.39 6.55 14.73
CA VAL A 94 5.42 6.57 15.83
C VAL A 94 6.09 7.02 17.13
N LEU A 95 7.30 6.56 17.42
CA LEU A 95 8.06 6.97 18.60
C LEU A 95 8.37 8.47 18.59
N THR A 96 8.84 9.03 17.47
CA THR A 96 9.16 10.46 17.39
C THR A 96 7.92 11.34 17.57
N ILE A 97 6.80 10.95 16.95
CA ILE A 97 5.52 11.66 17.12
C ILE A 97 5.04 11.57 18.58
N SER A 98 5.07 10.38 19.19
CA SER A 98 4.65 10.19 20.58
C SER A 98 5.52 10.97 21.56
N ALA A 99 6.84 11.00 21.35
CA ALA A 99 7.78 11.75 22.16
C ALA A 99 7.50 13.26 22.04
N GLY A 100 7.26 13.76 20.83
CA GLY A 100 6.88 15.16 20.60
C GLY A 100 5.57 15.55 21.30
N ILE A 101 4.54 14.70 21.23
CA ILE A 101 3.26 14.92 21.91
C ILE A 101 3.45 14.92 23.44
N MET A 102 4.23 13.97 23.96
CA MET A 102 4.44 13.84 25.40
C MET A 102 5.27 14.99 25.97
N SER A 103 6.33 15.40 25.27
CA SER A 103 7.13 16.58 25.61
C SER A 103 6.31 17.87 25.50
N GLY A 104 5.52 18.05 24.44
CA GLY A 104 4.66 19.22 24.27
C GLY A 104 3.55 19.31 25.32
N GLY A 105 2.89 18.19 25.61
CA GLY A 105 1.90 18.11 26.69
C GLY A 105 2.49 18.40 28.06
N MET A 106 3.72 17.94 28.33
CA MET A 106 4.42 18.24 29.58
C MET A 106 4.76 19.73 29.70
N LEU A 107 5.21 20.39 28.62
CA LEU A 107 5.46 21.83 28.61
C LEU A 107 4.19 22.65 28.78
N ILE A 108 3.09 22.27 28.13
CA ILE A 108 1.80 22.94 28.27
C ILE A 108 1.25 22.74 29.68
N SER A 109 1.34 21.53 30.23
CA SER A 109 0.88 21.23 31.58
C SER A 109 1.72 21.90 32.66
N SER A 110 3.05 22.02 32.49
CA SER A 110 3.92 22.71 33.44
C SER A 110 3.75 24.23 33.36
N PHE A 111 3.53 24.78 32.16
CA PHE A 111 3.19 26.19 31.99
C PHE A 111 1.78 26.50 32.54
N ALA A 112 0.81 25.61 32.34
CA ALA A 112 -0.54 25.72 32.88
C ALA A 112 -0.58 25.54 34.41
N LEU A 113 0.32 24.73 34.99
CA LEU A 113 0.45 24.63 36.45
C LEU A 113 1.12 25.86 37.07
N HIS A 114 2.04 26.51 36.36
CA HIS A 114 2.76 27.69 36.86
C HIS A 114 2.00 29.02 36.63
N HIS A 115 1.12 29.07 35.62
CA HIS A 115 0.26 30.22 35.35
C HIS A 115 -1.21 29.79 35.27
N ARG A 116 -1.89 29.88 36.43
CA ARG A 116 -3.34 30.00 36.52
C ARG A 116 -3.79 31.22 35.67
N GLY A 117 -4.16 30.96 34.42
CA GLY A 117 -5.24 31.60 33.64
C GLY A 117 -5.28 33.12 33.39
N GLU A 118 -4.59 33.99 34.11
CA GLU A 118 -4.84 35.45 34.03
C GLU A 118 -3.87 36.22 33.14
N ALA A 119 -2.63 35.77 32.96
CA ALA A 119 -1.58 36.59 32.33
C ALA A 119 -1.54 36.58 30.79
N ILE A 120 -2.05 35.52 30.13
CA ILE A 120 -1.96 35.40 28.66
C ILE A 120 -3.14 36.09 27.97
N ILE A 121 -4.30 36.17 28.62
CA ILE A 121 -5.46 36.88 28.09
C ILE A 121 -5.29 38.41 28.28
N SER A 122 -4.62 38.82 29.35
CA SER A 122 -4.35 40.24 29.62
C SER A 122 -3.29 40.85 28.69
N SER A 123 -2.34 40.08 28.17
CA SER A 123 -1.39 40.56 27.14
C SER A 123 -1.99 40.67 25.74
N LEU A 124 -3.18 40.10 25.52
CA LEU A 124 -3.96 40.22 24.28
C LEU A 124 -5.19 41.12 24.46
N SER A 125 -5.37 41.73 25.63
CA SER A 125 -6.49 42.63 25.90
C SER A 125 -6.20 44.02 25.33
N LEU A 126 -7.19 44.57 24.61
CA LEU A 126 -7.15 45.91 24.01
C LEU A 126 -7.03 47.07 25.04
N ASP A 127 -6.96 46.79 26.35
CA ASP A 127 -6.85 47.80 27.40
C ASP A 127 -5.44 48.40 27.54
N THR A 128 -4.44 47.92 26.78
CA THR A 128 -3.10 48.52 26.75
C THR A 128 -2.94 49.67 25.75
N PHE A 129 -4.01 50.03 25.02
CA PHE A 129 -4.00 51.24 24.20
C PHE A 129 -4.28 52.45 25.10
N GLU A 130 -3.20 53.07 25.58
CA GLU A 130 -3.26 54.31 26.33
C GLU A 130 -3.95 55.41 25.50
N ALA A 131 -4.85 56.17 26.13
CA ALA A 131 -5.69 57.16 25.46
C ALA A 131 -4.82 58.13 24.63
N LEU A 132 -5.19 58.35 23.36
CA LEU A 132 -4.40 59.15 22.43
C LEU A 132 -4.04 60.51 23.04
N PRO A 133 -2.74 60.89 23.06
CA PRO A 133 -2.32 62.16 23.63
C PRO A 133 -2.99 63.34 22.92
N PRO A 134 -3.23 64.47 23.62
CA PRO A 134 -4.10 65.54 23.15
C PRO A 134 -3.69 66.18 21.83
N ASP A 135 -2.41 66.11 21.48
CA ASP A 135 -1.86 66.72 20.27
C ASP A 135 -1.49 65.69 19.19
N SER A 136 -2.03 64.47 19.25
CA SER A 136 -1.77 63.46 18.23
C SER A 136 -2.60 63.66 16.97
N LEU A 137 -1.96 63.49 15.80
CA LEU A 137 -2.62 63.53 14.48
C LEU A 137 -3.78 62.53 14.37
N GLY A 138 -3.69 61.40 15.08
CA GLY A 138 -4.77 60.41 15.13
C GLY A 138 -6.07 60.95 15.73
N ARG A 139 -5.98 61.82 16.75
CA ARG A 139 -7.16 62.48 17.34
C ARG A 139 -7.76 63.52 16.39
N ALA A 140 -6.92 64.29 15.69
CA ALA A 140 -7.39 65.24 14.68
C ALA A 140 -8.11 64.54 13.52
N TYR A 141 -7.62 63.38 13.09
CA TYR A 141 -8.26 62.58 12.04
C TYR A 141 -9.62 62.05 12.48
N LEU A 142 -9.72 61.50 13.70
CA LEU A 142 -10.98 61.02 14.25
C LEU A 142 -12.02 62.15 14.39
N ALA A 143 -11.62 63.30 14.93
CA ALA A 143 -12.50 64.46 15.05
C ALA A 143 -13.04 64.95 13.69
N MET A 144 -12.19 64.99 12.66
CA MET A 144 -12.63 65.33 11.29
C MET A 144 -13.60 64.31 10.68
N THR A 145 -13.52 63.04 11.07
CA THR A 145 -14.43 62.00 10.57
C THR A 145 -15.76 61.94 11.33
N GLU A 146 -15.77 62.39 12.59
CA GLU A 146 -16.95 62.33 13.45
C GLU A 146 -17.95 63.48 13.17
N GLU A 147 -17.46 64.65 12.77
CA GLU A 147 -18.29 65.79 12.30
C GLU A 147 -19.01 65.53 10.96
N ARG A 148 -18.73 64.41 10.29
CA ARG A 148 -19.31 64.07 8.97
C ARG A 148 -20.47 63.09 9.04
N ARG A 149 -21.04 62.84 10.23
CA ARG A 149 -22.19 61.96 10.46
C ARG A 149 -23.35 62.72 11.07
#